data_AF-A0A970WX38-F1
#
_entry.id   AF-A0A970WX38-F1
#
_cell.length_a   1.000
_cell.length_b   1.000
_cell.length_c   1.000
_cell.angle_alpha   90.00
_cell.angle_beta   90.00
_cell.angle_gamma   90.00
#
_symmetry.space_group_name_H-M   'P 1'
#
loop_
_entity.id
_entity.type
_entity.pdbx_description
1 polymer ?
#
loop_
_entity_poly.entity_id
_entity_poly.type
_entity_poly.pdbx_seq_one_letter_code
_entity_poly.pdbx_strand_id
1 'polypeptide(L)'
;MKKIIILIIAIILPLVGAFMIGWYGIAVRYEPEKNTAVASLFKNYLNKGVITSEGRIKNYRQFENYYYDENPLYIETIENEAGNPLFTLAIYRAYYYYQPSVDDEVQKKVKFEVFIYNVNYNLVKDYFTLDDRTIIDEAKMPKFSLTFTPTNGKDPFSITLTTGSDVMIQDYDSVPEWADKAETTRNYVQSSIIRVTQTPALAKFSADVNIKVTATLEITGTDSATTKLPTDKPLAEFYLADFESDIDEIDTTDYLKGFRDPSVVKTFKNAGYHSWLFKKYLWWQGLIAIVLVGIVTGTFYLVWTAEDQKAKTTVKSIKKKK
;
A
#
# COMPACT_ATOMS: atom_id res chain seq x y z
N MET A 1 -54.65 -3.68 -12.57
CA MET A 1 -53.89 -3.73 -11.30
C MET A 1 -53.10 -5.02 -11.12
N LYS A 2 -53.70 -6.21 -10.95
CA LYS A 2 -52.93 -7.47 -10.69
C LYS A 2 -51.80 -7.77 -11.71
N LYS A 3 -52.02 -7.51 -13.01
CA LYS A 3 -51.00 -7.71 -14.07
C LYS A 3 -49.81 -6.76 -13.97
N ILE A 4 -50.05 -5.51 -13.59
CA ILE A 4 -49.00 -4.49 -13.40
C ILE A 4 -48.15 -4.86 -12.19
N ILE A 5 -48.79 -5.32 -11.10
CA ILE A 5 -48.09 -5.78 -9.89
C ILE A 5 -47.18 -6.99 -10.20
N ILE A 6 -47.66 -7.97 -10.97
CA ILE A 6 -46.86 -9.14 -11.35
C ILE A 6 -45.69 -8.75 -12.26
N LEU A 7 -45.91 -7.84 -13.22
CA LEU A 7 -44.85 -7.32 -14.08
C LEU A 7 -43.78 -6.58 -13.26
N ILE A 8 -44.20 -5.78 -12.29
CA ILE A 8 -43.31 -5.09 -11.35
C ILE A 8 -42.47 -6.12 -10.56
N ILE A 9 -43.08 -7.18 -10.03
CA ILE A 9 -42.36 -8.23 -9.29
C ILE A 9 -41.34 -8.96 -10.19
N ALA A 10 -41.70 -9.27 -11.44
CA ALA A 10 -40.82 -9.94 -12.39
C ALA A 10 -39.59 -9.10 -12.77
N ILE A 11 -39.68 -7.77 -12.68
CA ILE A 11 -38.55 -6.85 -12.91
C ILE A 11 -37.75 -6.61 -11.61
N ILE A 12 -38.44 -6.43 -10.48
CA ILE A 12 -37.80 -6.11 -9.19
C ILE A 12 -36.99 -7.28 -8.65
N LEU A 13 -37.49 -8.52 -8.74
CA LEU A 13 -36.79 -9.68 -8.17
C LEU A 13 -35.38 -9.90 -8.75
N PRO A 14 -35.17 -9.85 -10.08
CA PRO A 14 -33.83 -9.89 -10.66
C PRO A 14 -32.92 -8.74 -10.19
N LEU A 15 -33.46 -7.52 -10.09
CA LEU A 15 -32.71 -6.35 -9.63
C LEU A 15 -32.30 -6.48 -8.16
N VAL A 16 -33.19 -6.99 -7.30
CA VAL A 16 -32.91 -7.28 -5.89
C VAL A 16 -31.86 -8.38 -5.77
N GLY A 17 -31.96 -9.45 -6.57
CA GLY A 17 -30.95 -10.51 -6.58
C GLY A 17 -29.55 -9.99 -6.97
N ALA A 18 -29.48 -9.16 -8.02
CA ALA A 18 -28.24 -8.52 -8.44
C ALA A 18 -27.67 -7.58 -7.37
N PHE A 19 -28.54 -6.79 -6.74
CA PHE A 19 -28.18 -5.92 -5.63
C PHE A 19 -27.62 -6.70 -4.44
N MET A 20 -28.28 -7.79 -4.03
CA MET A 20 -27.85 -8.62 -2.90
C MET A 20 -26.50 -9.28 -3.16
N ILE A 21 -26.22 -9.72 -4.39
CA ILE A 21 -24.91 -10.26 -4.79
C ILE A 21 -23.83 -9.18 -4.75
N GLY A 22 -24.13 -7.99 -5.27
CA GLY A 22 -23.20 -6.86 -5.21
C GLY A 22 -22.89 -6.45 -3.78
N TRP A 23 -23.93 -6.32 -2.94
CA TRP A 23 -23.79 -6.00 -1.52
C TRP A 23 -22.97 -7.06 -0.78
N TYR A 24 -23.34 -8.34 -0.89
CA TYR A 24 -22.61 -9.44 -0.24
C TYR A 24 -21.15 -9.51 -0.73
N GLY A 25 -20.93 -9.29 -2.02
CA GLY A 25 -19.60 -9.20 -2.61
C GLY A 25 -18.74 -8.13 -1.94
N ILE A 26 -19.25 -6.91 -1.83
CA ILE A 26 -18.51 -5.76 -1.26
C ILE A 26 -18.35 -5.88 0.26
N ALA A 27 -19.45 -6.13 0.97
CA ALA A 27 -19.51 -5.99 2.43
C ALA A 27 -19.07 -7.26 3.19
N VAL A 28 -18.95 -8.41 2.52
CA VAL A 28 -18.66 -9.69 3.20
C VAL A 28 -17.55 -10.46 2.49
N ARG A 29 -17.74 -10.80 1.21
CA ARG A 29 -16.84 -11.76 0.53
C ARG A 29 -15.47 -11.18 0.18
N TYR A 30 -15.45 -9.92 -0.28
CA TYR A 30 -14.27 -9.24 -0.77
C TYR A 30 -13.91 -8.03 0.08
N GLU A 31 -14.30 -8.03 1.34
CA GLU A 31 -13.92 -6.98 2.28
C GLU A 31 -12.38 -6.98 2.49
N PRO A 32 -11.68 -5.84 2.31
CA PRO A 32 -10.21 -5.79 2.32
C PRO A 32 -9.55 -6.34 3.59
N GLU A 33 -10.17 -6.14 4.76
CA GLU A 33 -9.65 -6.62 6.04
C GLU A 33 -9.70 -8.15 6.16
N LYS A 34 -10.72 -8.77 5.58
CA LYS A 34 -10.95 -10.23 5.67
C LYS A 34 -10.34 -10.99 4.50
N ASN A 35 -10.17 -10.33 3.36
CA ASN A 35 -9.69 -10.96 2.12
C ASN A 35 -8.39 -10.31 1.63
N THR A 36 -7.30 -10.62 2.34
CA THR A 36 -5.96 -10.07 2.08
C THR A 36 -5.42 -10.40 0.69
N ALA A 37 -5.82 -11.54 0.11
CA ALA A 37 -5.45 -11.91 -1.26
C ALA A 37 -6.01 -10.93 -2.30
N VAL A 38 -7.32 -10.61 -2.22
CA VAL A 38 -7.94 -9.65 -3.15
C VAL A 38 -7.48 -8.22 -2.86
N ALA A 39 -7.26 -7.88 -1.59
CA ALA A 39 -6.67 -6.60 -1.21
C ALA A 39 -5.27 -6.41 -1.83
N SER A 40 -4.44 -7.46 -1.82
CA SER A 40 -3.10 -7.45 -2.44
C SER A 40 -3.17 -7.30 -3.96
N LEU A 41 -4.12 -7.97 -4.62
CA LEU A 41 -4.37 -7.79 -6.06
C LEU A 41 -4.76 -6.34 -6.40
N PHE A 42 -5.52 -5.67 -5.52
CA PHE A 42 -5.84 -4.27 -5.70
C PHE A 42 -4.63 -3.35 -5.52
N LYS A 43 -3.80 -3.58 -4.49
CA LYS A 43 -2.53 -2.84 -4.33
C LYS A 43 -1.61 -3.01 -5.55
N ASN A 44 -1.59 -4.20 -6.15
CA ASN A 44 -0.89 -4.44 -7.42
C ASN A 44 -1.54 -3.70 -8.59
N TYR A 45 -2.87 -3.61 -8.63
CA TYR A 45 -3.60 -2.82 -9.64
C TYR A 45 -3.27 -1.32 -9.55
N LEU A 46 -3.14 -0.75 -8.35
CA LEU A 46 -2.73 0.65 -8.17
C LEU A 46 -1.34 0.92 -8.76
N ASN A 47 -0.47 -0.08 -8.77
CA ASN A 47 0.87 0.00 -9.33
C ASN A 47 0.96 -0.50 -10.78
N LYS A 48 -0.17 -0.76 -11.45
CA LYS A 48 -0.17 -1.31 -12.80
C LYS A 48 0.45 -0.32 -13.78
N GLY A 49 1.49 -0.77 -14.50
CA GLY A 49 2.21 0.05 -15.47
C GLY A 49 3.31 0.94 -14.85
N VAL A 50 3.47 0.92 -13.52
CA VAL A 50 4.54 1.64 -12.83
C VAL A 50 5.74 0.72 -12.65
N ILE A 51 6.82 1.06 -13.36
CA ILE A 51 8.05 0.24 -13.49
C ILE A 51 9.27 0.87 -12.83
N THR A 52 9.12 1.98 -12.13
CA THR A 52 10.20 2.68 -11.41
C THR A 52 9.98 2.58 -9.90
N SER A 53 11.06 2.47 -9.12
CA SER A 53 11.00 2.51 -7.65
C SER A 53 10.33 3.79 -7.15
N GLU A 54 10.71 4.96 -7.68
CA GLU A 54 10.14 6.26 -7.31
C GLU A 54 8.63 6.35 -7.54
N GLY A 55 8.15 5.97 -8.74
CA GLY A 55 6.72 5.96 -9.04
C GLY A 55 5.91 5.06 -8.09
N ARG A 56 6.48 3.94 -7.64
CA ARG A 56 5.82 3.07 -6.65
C ARG A 56 5.85 3.64 -5.25
N ILE A 57 6.92 4.36 -4.88
CA ILE A 57 6.98 5.12 -3.64
C ILE A 57 5.89 6.18 -3.64
N LYS A 58 5.67 6.91 -4.75
CA LYS A 58 4.57 7.88 -4.87
C LYS A 58 3.20 7.24 -4.65
N ASN A 59 2.90 6.12 -5.31
CA ASN A 59 1.65 5.38 -5.11
C ASN A 59 1.48 4.88 -3.68
N TYR A 60 2.56 4.35 -3.09
CA TYR A 60 2.58 3.91 -1.71
C TYR A 60 2.23 5.06 -0.76
N ARG A 61 2.90 6.21 -0.92
CA ARG A 61 2.67 7.39 -0.08
C ARG A 61 1.25 7.89 -0.22
N GLN A 62 0.70 7.94 -1.44
CA GLN A 62 -0.70 8.29 -1.64
C GLN A 62 -1.64 7.33 -0.91
N PHE A 63 -1.33 6.04 -0.88
CA PHE A 63 -2.18 5.03 -0.25
C PHE A 63 -2.10 5.03 1.29
N GLU A 64 -0.90 5.13 1.86
CA GLU A 64 -0.67 4.96 3.31
C GLU A 64 -0.71 6.28 4.11
N ASN A 65 -0.75 7.45 3.46
CA ASN A 65 -0.81 8.74 4.14
C ASN A 65 -2.22 9.34 4.23
N TYR A 66 -2.45 10.08 5.32
CA TYR A 66 -3.62 10.96 5.46
C TYR A 66 -3.39 12.24 4.65
N TYR A 67 -2.29 12.92 4.95
CA TYR A 67 -1.80 14.07 4.23
C TYR A 67 -0.28 14.03 4.18
N TYR A 68 0.29 14.42 3.06
CA TYR A 68 1.71 14.29 2.81
C TYR A 68 2.19 15.36 1.84
N ASP A 69 3.43 15.79 2.00
CA ASP A 69 4.10 16.62 1.00
C ASP A 69 4.44 15.76 -0.22
N GLU A 70 4.03 16.15 -1.42
CA GLU A 70 4.37 15.39 -2.62
C GLU A 70 5.89 15.34 -2.84
N ASN A 71 6.56 16.45 -2.55
CA ASN A 71 7.99 16.59 -2.74
C ASN A 71 8.76 16.02 -1.54
N PRO A 72 9.92 15.38 -1.77
CA PRO A 72 10.79 14.98 -0.68
C PRO A 72 11.46 16.21 -0.05
N LEU A 73 11.68 16.15 1.26
CA LEU A 73 12.56 17.09 1.96
C LEU A 73 14.00 16.96 1.47
N TYR A 74 14.38 15.73 1.13
CA TYR A 74 15.70 15.41 0.61
C TYR A 74 15.59 14.30 -0.42
N ILE A 75 16.20 14.50 -1.57
CA ILE A 75 16.39 13.44 -2.57
C ILE A 75 17.75 13.63 -3.24
N GLU A 76 18.60 12.62 -3.14
CA GLU A 76 19.92 12.64 -3.76
C GLU A 76 20.34 11.23 -4.17
N THR A 77 21.04 11.15 -5.30
CA THR A 77 21.75 9.92 -5.68
C THR A 77 23.14 9.99 -5.07
N ILE A 78 23.40 9.10 -4.12
CA ILE A 78 24.69 8.98 -3.46
C ILE A 78 25.63 8.21 -4.39
N GLU A 79 26.79 8.80 -4.67
CA GLU A 79 27.81 8.24 -5.55
C GLU A 79 29.06 7.84 -4.75
N ASN A 80 29.84 6.91 -5.30
CA ASN A 80 31.18 6.62 -4.78
C ASN A 80 32.20 7.69 -5.23
N GLU A 81 33.44 7.59 -4.76
CA GLU A 81 34.52 8.53 -5.10
C GLU A 81 34.81 8.62 -6.61
N ALA A 82 34.43 7.61 -7.38
CA ALA A 82 34.59 7.56 -8.83
C ALA A 82 33.35 8.07 -9.60
N GLY A 83 32.33 8.62 -8.91
CA GLY A 83 31.09 9.13 -9.51
C GLY A 83 30.11 8.04 -9.97
N ASN A 84 30.23 6.82 -9.45
CA ASN A 84 29.27 5.75 -9.76
C ASN A 84 28.16 5.73 -8.70
N PRO A 85 26.89 5.60 -9.10
CA PRO A 85 25.78 5.61 -8.15
C PRO A 85 25.79 4.37 -7.26
N LEU A 86 25.71 4.60 -5.95
CA LEU A 86 25.54 3.57 -4.93
C LEU A 86 24.05 3.32 -4.65
N PHE A 87 23.28 4.38 -4.45
CA PHE A 87 21.83 4.33 -4.20
C PHE A 87 21.22 5.72 -4.26
N THR A 88 19.90 5.80 -4.39
CA THR A 88 19.12 7.02 -4.16
C THR A 88 18.54 7.01 -2.75
N LEU A 89 18.77 8.08 -1.99
CA LEU A 89 18.14 8.32 -0.69
C LEU A 89 17.04 9.37 -0.86
N ALA A 90 15.84 9.06 -0.40
CA ALA A 90 14.74 10.02 -0.32
C ALA A 90 14.14 10.07 1.09
N ILE A 91 13.96 11.28 1.62
CA ILE A 91 13.32 11.54 2.90
C ILE A 91 12.10 12.41 2.64
N TYR A 92 10.93 11.91 3.02
CA TYR A 92 9.67 12.62 2.87
C TYR A 92 9.06 12.97 4.22
N ARG A 93 8.20 14.00 4.20
CA ARG A 93 7.41 14.40 5.36
C ARG A 93 5.93 14.16 5.13
N ALA A 94 5.24 13.74 6.18
CA ALA A 94 3.80 13.58 6.22
C ALA A 94 3.30 13.80 7.65
N TYR A 95 1.98 13.89 7.82
CA TYR A 95 1.40 13.88 9.16
C TYR A 95 0.31 12.81 9.32
N TYR A 96 0.10 12.40 10.56
CA TYR A 96 -0.94 11.46 10.95
C TYR A 96 -1.73 12.01 12.14
N TYR A 97 -2.95 11.49 12.30
CA TYR A 97 -3.77 11.75 13.46
C TYR A 97 -3.37 10.78 14.57
N TYR A 98 -3.10 11.32 15.75
CA TYR A 98 -2.71 10.59 16.95
C TYR A 98 -3.71 10.89 18.07
N GLN A 99 -4.24 9.83 18.68
CA GLN A 99 -5.14 9.92 19.82
C GLN A 99 -4.72 8.81 20.81
N PRO A 100 -4.07 9.16 21.93
CA PRO A 100 -3.52 8.17 22.86
C PRO A 100 -4.60 7.34 23.55
N SER A 101 -5.71 7.97 23.92
CA SER A 101 -6.91 7.36 24.50
C SER A 101 -8.17 7.83 23.77
N VAL A 102 -9.27 7.07 23.90
CA VAL A 102 -10.59 7.43 23.34
C VAL A 102 -11.09 8.78 23.85
N ASP A 103 -10.70 9.14 25.08
CA ASP A 103 -11.12 10.37 25.76
C ASP A 103 -10.20 11.57 25.44
N ASP A 104 -9.06 11.34 24.80
CA ASP A 104 -8.11 12.41 24.48
C ASP A 104 -8.49 13.12 23.18
N GLU A 105 -8.08 14.38 23.03
CA GLU A 105 -8.24 15.09 21.77
C GLU A 105 -7.36 14.48 20.66
N VAL A 106 -7.90 14.43 19.43
CA VAL A 106 -7.15 14.00 18.25
C VAL A 106 -6.11 15.07 17.90
N GLN A 107 -4.83 14.70 17.98
CA GLN A 107 -3.71 15.57 17.66
C GLN A 107 -3.15 15.24 16.27
N LYS A 108 -2.58 16.23 15.58
CA LYS A 108 -1.73 15.98 14.41
C LYS A 108 -0.29 15.78 14.88
N LYS A 109 0.40 14.81 14.28
CA LYS A 109 1.83 14.55 14.53
C LYS A 109 2.56 14.29 13.23
N VAL A 110 3.81 14.76 13.16
CA VAL A 110 4.68 14.58 12.00
C VAL A 110 5.22 13.15 11.98
N LYS A 111 5.39 12.62 10.77
CA LYS A 111 6.22 11.45 10.50
C LYS A 111 7.13 11.70 9.31
N PHE A 112 8.29 11.07 9.33
CA PHE A 112 9.22 11.04 8.22
C PHE A 112 9.24 9.65 7.61
N GLU A 113 9.27 9.59 6.28
CA GLU A 113 9.32 8.36 5.50
C GLU A 113 10.65 8.33 4.75
N VAL A 114 11.54 7.44 5.16
CA VAL A 114 12.90 7.32 4.62
C VAL A 114 12.93 6.13 3.68
N PHE A 115 13.45 6.32 2.46
CA PHE A 115 13.58 5.30 1.44
C PHE A 115 14.99 5.29 0.86
N ILE A 116 15.59 4.10 0.76
CA ILE A 116 16.78 3.84 -0.05
C ILE A 116 16.39 2.86 -1.16
N TYR A 117 16.63 3.27 -2.40
CA TYR A 117 16.24 2.54 -3.60
C TYR A 117 17.26 2.75 -4.73
N ASN A 118 17.09 2.03 -5.84
CA ASN A 118 18.00 1.96 -6.97
C ASN A 118 19.42 1.60 -6.52
N VAL A 119 19.51 0.59 -5.65
CA VAL A 119 20.76 0.26 -4.94
C VAL A 119 21.68 -0.59 -5.78
N ASN A 120 22.92 -0.17 -5.94
CA ASN A 120 24.01 -0.99 -6.43
C ASN A 120 24.71 -1.71 -5.27
N TYR A 121 24.14 -2.83 -4.82
CA TYR A 121 24.65 -3.64 -3.73
C TYR A 121 26.07 -4.16 -3.97
N ASN A 122 26.46 -4.40 -5.22
CA ASN A 122 27.83 -4.82 -5.54
C ASN A 122 28.84 -3.72 -5.16
N LEU A 123 28.56 -2.47 -5.54
CA LEU A 123 29.42 -1.35 -5.15
C LEU A 123 29.33 -1.03 -3.66
N VAL A 124 28.17 -1.21 -3.03
CA VAL A 124 28.03 -1.03 -1.57
C VAL A 124 28.89 -2.05 -0.81
N LYS A 125 29.05 -3.28 -1.33
CA LYS A 125 29.94 -4.30 -0.74
C LYS A 125 31.41 -3.87 -0.70
N ASP A 126 31.84 -2.93 -1.53
CA ASP A 126 33.21 -2.37 -1.51
C ASP A 126 33.53 -1.55 -0.26
N TYR A 127 32.51 -1.17 0.53
CA TYR A 127 32.66 -0.41 1.78
C TYR A 127 32.83 -1.30 3.02
N PHE A 128 32.94 -2.61 2.84
CA PHE A 128 33.21 -3.58 3.92
C PHE A 128 34.59 -4.19 3.74
N THR A 129 35.36 -4.25 4.82
CA THR A 129 36.68 -4.90 4.85
C THR A 129 36.63 -6.19 5.64
N LEU A 130 37.08 -7.26 4.99
CA LEU A 130 37.34 -8.56 5.59
C LEU A 130 38.48 -9.22 4.83
N ASP A 131 39.33 -10.00 5.51
CA ASP A 131 40.47 -10.68 4.90
C ASP A 131 40.04 -11.61 3.74
N ASP A 132 38.93 -12.30 3.90
CA ASP A 132 38.33 -13.14 2.87
C ASP A 132 37.14 -12.44 2.21
N ARG A 133 37.37 -11.89 1.01
CA ARG A 133 36.35 -11.17 0.24
C ARG A 133 35.19 -12.06 -0.19
N THR A 134 35.40 -13.37 -0.34
CA THR A 134 34.34 -14.28 -0.79
C THR A 134 33.16 -14.32 0.17
N ILE A 135 33.43 -14.17 1.47
CA ILE A 135 32.41 -14.08 2.52
C ILE A 135 31.51 -12.85 2.32
N ILE A 136 32.08 -11.71 1.93
CA ILE A 136 31.31 -10.49 1.64
C ILE A 136 30.46 -10.70 0.38
N ASP A 137 31.03 -11.30 -0.66
CA ASP A 137 30.36 -11.50 -1.94
C ASP A 137 29.19 -12.49 -1.82
N GLU A 138 29.32 -13.53 -0.99
CA GLU A 138 28.27 -14.52 -0.71
C GLU A 138 27.25 -14.07 0.35
N ALA A 139 27.55 -13.03 1.14
CA ALA A 139 26.64 -12.52 2.14
C ALA A 139 25.34 -11.96 1.53
N LYS A 140 24.26 -12.04 2.32
CA LYS A 140 22.98 -11.41 2.00
C LYS A 140 23.14 -9.91 1.78
N MET A 141 22.18 -9.32 1.07
CA MET A 141 22.22 -7.89 0.75
C MET A 141 22.31 -7.02 2.02
N PRO A 142 23.19 -6.01 2.04
CA PRO A 142 23.38 -5.12 3.19
C PRO A 142 22.08 -4.46 3.65
N LYS A 143 21.94 -4.24 4.97
CA LYS A 143 20.88 -3.41 5.55
C LYS A 143 21.42 -2.01 5.83
N PHE A 144 20.71 -0.98 5.38
CA PHE A 144 21.12 0.40 5.62
C PHE A 144 20.67 0.89 6.99
N SER A 145 21.46 1.78 7.58
CA SER A 145 21.08 2.52 8.78
C SER A 145 21.42 3.99 8.61
N LEU A 146 20.56 4.86 9.14
CA LEU A 146 20.79 6.30 9.19
C LEU A 146 20.92 6.72 10.64
N THR A 147 22.01 7.42 10.96
CA THR A 147 22.20 8.13 12.22
C THR A 147 21.92 9.60 11.99
N PHE A 148 20.99 10.15 12.77
CA PHE A 148 20.63 11.55 12.74
C PHE A 148 21.23 12.23 13.96
N THR A 149 22.04 13.25 13.73
CA THR A 149 22.72 14.04 14.77
C THR A 149 22.20 15.47 14.72
N PRO A 150 21.41 15.91 15.70
CA PRO A 150 20.93 17.29 15.77
C PRO A 150 22.06 18.31 15.84
N THR A 151 21.86 19.47 15.22
CA THR A 151 22.84 20.58 15.30
C THR A 151 22.76 21.34 16.62
N ASN A 152 21.65 21.24 17.34
CA ASN A 152 21.41 21.89 18.64
C ASN A 152 22.06 21.16 19.85
N GLY A 153 22.95 20.20 19.61
CA GLY A 153 23.69 19.48 20.66
C GLY A 153 22.88 18.42 21.43
N LYS A 154 21.71 18.03 20.91
CA LYS A 154 20.89 16.94 21.47
C LYS A 154 21.43 15.57 21.05
N ASP A 155 21.00 14.53 21.78
CA ASP A 155 21.45 13.15 21.55
C ASP A 155 21.08 12.67 20.14
N PRO A 156 22.02 12.04 19.41
CA PRO A 156 21.73 11.44 18.12
C PRO A 156 20.81 10.21 18.29
N PHE A 157 20.05 9.90 17.26
CA PHE A 157 19.35 8.61 17.17
C PHE A 157 19.68 7.92 15.85
N SER A 158 19.48 6.60 15.82
CA SER A 158 19.67 5.81 14.59
C SER A 158 18.42 5.01 14.27
N ILE A 159 18.15 4.87 12.97
CA ILE A 159 17.15 3.96 12.44
C ILE A 159 17.82 2.96 11.52
N THR A 160 17.38 1.72 11.57
CA THR A 160 17.74 0.70 10.59
C THR A 160 16.59 0.57 9.59
N LEU A 161 16.92 0.62 8.31
CA LEU A 161 15.96 0.45 7.24
C LEU A 161 15.74 -1.04 7.03
N THR A 162 14.50 -1.42 6.74
CA THR A 162 14.17 -2.82 6.48
C THR A 162 13.41 -2.96 5.17
N THR A 163 13.53 -4.13 4.56
CA THR A 163 12.77 -4.54 3.37
C THR A 163 11.35 -5.00 3.71
N GLY A 164 11.05 -5.22 5.00
CA GLY A 164 9.80 -5.81 5.48
C GLY A 164 8.90 -4.90 6.33
N SER A 165 9.32 -3.67 6.61
CA SER A 165 8.50 -2.70 7.37
C SER A 165 7.65 -1.87 6.44
N ASP A 166 6.34 -1.78 6.73
CA ASP A 166 5.30 -0.88 6.20
C ASP A 166 5.21 -0.66 4.66
N VAL A 167 6.20 -1.04 3.85
CA VAL A 167 6.43 -0.72 2.43
C VAL A 167 6.95 -1.97 1.71
N MET A 168 6.18 -2.55 0.79
CA MET A 168 6.65 -3.66 -0.05
C MET A 168 6.75 -3.20 -1.50
N ILE A 169 7.86 -2.54 -1.83
CA ILE A 169 8.15 -2.02 -3.18
C ILE A 169 9.39 -2.72 -3.70
N GLN A 170 9.29 -3.36 -4.86
CA GLN A 170 10.46 -3.93 -5.54
C GLN A 170 11.42 -2.80 -5.93
N ASP A 171 12.72 -3.04 -5.75
CA ASP A 171 13.75 -2.11 -6.18
C ASP A 171 14.11 -2.38 -7.65
N TYR A 172 13.46 -1.65 -8.57
CA TYR A 172 13.45 -1.96 -10.00
C TYR A 172 14.80 -1.78 -10.67
N ASP A 173 15.59 -0.81 -10.24
CA ASP A 173 16.89 -0.46 -10.84
C ASP A 173 18.05 -0.88 -9.95
N SER A 174 17.83 -1.86 -9.06
CA SER A 174 18.89 -2.43 -8.22
C SER A 174 19.89 -3.28 -9.01
N VAL A 175 21.13 -3.30 -8.52
CA VAL A 175 22.23 -4.11 -9.06
C VAL A 175 22.88 -4.92 -7.92
N PRO A 176 22.81 -6.26 -7.93
CA PRO A 176 22.06 -7.08 -8.87
C PRO A 176 20.54 -6.89 -8.68
N GLU A 177 19.75 -7.25 -9.68
CA GLU A 177 18.28 -7.19 -9.63
C GLU A 177 17.69 -8.18 -8.60
N TRP A 178 18.36 -9.33 -8.44
CA TRP A 178 17.89 -10.46 -7.64
C TRP A 178 18.67 -10.53 -6.33
N ALA A 179 17.94 -10.53 -5.20
CA ALA A 179 18.49 -10.79 -3.88
C ALA A 179 18.92 -12.25 -3.76
N ASP A 180 18.12 -13.15 -4.34
CA ASP A 180 18.41 -14.56 -4.51
C ASP A 180 17.97 -14.99 -5.91
N LYS A 181 18.94 -15.42 -6.73
CA LYS A 181 18.69 -15.86 -8.11
C LYS A 181 18.04 -17.24 -8.18
N ALA A 182 18.31 -18.12 -7.21
CA ALA A 182 17.75 -19.47 -7.16
C ALA A 182 16.27 -19.42 -6.76
N GLU A 183 15.93 -18.55 -5.80
CA GLU A 183 14.55 -18.36 -5.33
C GLU A 183 13.74 -17.36 -6.17
N THR A 184 14.36 -16.74 -7.18
CA THR A 184 13.75 -15.67 -8.00
C THR A 184 13.19 -14.53 -7.14
N THR A 185 13.88 -14.20 -6.06
CA THR A 185 13.50 -13.13 -5.14
C THR A 185 14.19 -11.84 -5.57
N ARG A 186 13.41 -10.87 -6.06
CA ARG A 186 13.91 -9.51 -6.37
C ARG A 186 14.32 -8.76 -5.11
N ASN A 187 15.22 -7.80 -5.26
CA ASN A 187 15.47 -6.81 -4.23
C ASN A 187 14.25 -5.91 -3.99
N TYR A 188 14.12 -5.42 -2.76
CA TYR A 188 13.08 -4.51 -2.33
C TYR A 188 13.69 -3.22 -1.80
N VAL A 189 12.97 -2.13 -2.00
CA VAL A 189 13.28 -0.82 -1.39
C VAL A 189 13.42 -1.01 0.11
N GLN A 190 14.52 -0.49 0.66
CA GLN A 190 14.71 -0.46 2.11
C GLN A 190 14.13 0.84 2.64
N SER A 191 13.33 0.75 3.70
CA SER A 191 12.62 1.92 4.21
C SER A 191 12.46 1.90 5.73
N SER A 192 12.14 3.05 6.29
CA SER A 192 11.71 3.19 7.68
C SER A 192 10.78 4.39 7.82
N ILE A 193 9.83 4.28 8.75
CA ILE A 193 8.92 5.37 9.11
C ILE A 193 9.27 5.85 10.52
N ILE A 194 9.73 7.10 10.62
CA ILE A 194 10.07 7.74 11.89
C ILE A 194 8.86 8.55 12.34
N ARG A 195 8.24 8.15 13.46
CA ARG A 195 7.08 8.86 14.02
C ARG A 195 7.51 9.57 15.29
N VAL A 196 7.14 10.84 15.43
CA VAL A 196 7.50 11.66 16.61
C VAL A 196 7.08 10.99 17.92
N THR A 197 5.93 10.30 17.95
CA THR A 197 5.45 9.60 19.15
C THR A 197 6.19 8.29 19.45
N GLN A 198 6.91 7.72 18.49
CA GLN A 198 7.65 6.45 18.62
C GLN A 198 9.16 6.68 18.80
N THR A 199 9.65 7.86 18.43
CA THR A 199 11.06 8.24 18.53
C THR A 199 11.16 9.50 19.39
N PRO A 200 11.22 9.37 20.74
CA PRO A 200 11.22 10.52 21.64
C PRO A 200 12.39 11.49 21.43
N ALA A 201 13.49 11.01 20.85
CA ALA A 201 14.61 11.85 20.45
C ALA A 201 14.21 12.85 19.36
N LEU A 202 13.35 12.46 18.41
CA LEU A 202 12.91 13.29 17.30
C LEU A 202 12.14 14.53 17.80
N ALA A 203 11.33 14.40 18.84
CA ALA A 203 10.61 15.53 19.45
C ALA A 203 11.53 16.60 20.07
N LYS A 204 12.85 16.34 20.13
CA LYS A 204 13.86 17.24 20.68
C LYS A 204 14.79 17.78 19.61
N PHE A 205 14.62 17.37 18.35
CA PHE A 205 15.47 17.79 17.27
C PHE A 205 15.24 19.26 16.95
N SER A 206 16.30 19.93 16.52
CA SER A 206 16.18 21.18 15.77
C SER A 206 15.64 20.90 14.38
N ALA A 207 15.12 21.93 13.70
CA ALA A 207 14.85 21.89 12.26
C ALA A 207 16.05 21.39 11.44
N ASP A 208 17.27 21.46 11.97
CA ASP A 208 18.48 21.05 11.27
C ASP A 208 19.13 19.80 11.86
N VAL A 209 19.60 18.90 10.98
CA VAL A 209 20.25 17.64 11.35
C VAL A 209 21.43 17.30 10.42
N ASN A 210 22.46 16.67 10.98
CA ASN A 210 23.48 15.96 10.19
C ASN A 210 23.09 14.49 10.09
N ILE A 211 23.03 13.96 8.88
CA ILE A 211 22.65 12.58 8.60
C ILE A 211 23.87 11.81 8.13
N LYS A 212 24.09 10.67 8.75
CA LYS A 212 25.13 9.70 8.39
C LYS A 212 24.48 8.41 7.94
N VAL A 213 24.82 7.95 6.75
CA VAL A 213 24.36 6.68 6.17
C VAL A 213 25.46 5.62 6.32
N THR A 214 25.13 4.49 6.92
CA THR A 214 25.99 3.31 7.01
C THR A 214 25.23 2.07 6.54
N ALA A 215 25.94 0.97 6.31
CA ALA A 215 25.31 -0.32 6.06
C ALA A 215 25.91 -1.41 6.94
N THR A 216 25.18 -2.51 7.08
CA THR A 216 25.61 -3.69 7.84
C THR A 216 25.32 -4.94 7.05
N LEU A 217 26.32 -5.81 6.92
CA LEU A 217 26.19 -7.16 6.41
C LEU A 217 25.93 -8.14 7.56
N GLU A 218 25.02 -9.07 7.35
CA GLU A 218 24.82 -10.22 8.23
C GLU A 218 25.54 -11.42 7.61
N ILE A 219 26.59 -11.89 8.28
CA ILE A 219 27.45 -12.99 7.85
C ILE A 219 27.16 -14.18 8.75
N THR A 220 26.77 -15.31 8.16
CA THR A 220 26.56 -16.56 8.91
C THR A 220 27.82 -17.41 8.82
N GLY A 221 28.45 -17.65 9.96
CA GLY A 221 29.63 -18.51 10.08
C GLY A 221 29.30 -20.00 9.92
N THR A 222 30.34 -20.83 9.84
CA THR A 222 30.22 -22.29 9.73
C THR A 222 29.59 -22.94 10.96
N ASP A 223 29.61 -22.27 12.10
CA ASP A 223 28.93 -22.63 13.35
C ASP A 223 27.46 -22.18 13.40
N SER A 224 26.93 -21.66 12.30
CA SER A 224 25.60 -21.03 12.20
C SER A 224 25.42 -19.75 13.04
N ALA A 225 26.49 -19.23 13.65
CA ALA A 225 26.42 -17.93 14.33
C ALA A 225 26.36 -16.82 13.29
N THR A 226 25.51 -15.81 13.53
CA THR A 226 25.40 -14.64 12.64
C THR A 226 26.13 -13.46 13.26
N THR A 227 27.14 -12.96 12.56
CA THR A 227 27.92 -11.77 12.92
C THR A 227 27.50 -10.59 12.04
N LYS A 228 27.47 -9.40 12.64
CA LYS A 228 27.18 -8.15 11.93
C LYS A 228 28.50 -7.45 11.58
N LEU A 229 28.76 -7.27 10.30
CA LEU A 229 29.91 -6.51 9.79
C LEU A 229 29.42 -5.13 9.31
N PRO A 230 29.77 -4.03 9.99
CA PRO A 230 29.45 -2.67 9.53
C PRO A 230 30.39 -2.24 8.41
N THR A 231 29.99 -1.22 7.64
CA THR A 231 30.89 -0.53 6.70
C THR A 231 32.02 0.17 7.44
N ASP A 232 33.24 0.18 6.88
CA ASP A 232 34.43 0.78 7.52
C ASP A 232 34.38 2.30 7.57
N LYS A 233 33.73 2.89 6.56
CA LYS A 233 33.47 4.33 6.45
C LYS A 233 31.99 4.57 6.13
N PRO A 234 31.47 5.78 6.40
CA PRO A 234 30.12 6.15 5.99
C PRO A 234 29.96 6.02 4.47
N LEU A 235 28.77 5.62 4.05
CA LEU A 235 28.38 5.66 2.63
C LEU A 235 28.05 7.09 2.19
N ALA A 236 27.49 7.89 3.10
CA ALA A 236 27.23 9.31 2.92
C ALA A 236 27.19 10.02 4.28
N GLU A 237 27.60 11.28 4.30
CA GLU A 237 27.36 12.21 5.40
C GLU A 237 26.94 13.56 4.81
N PHE A 238 25.82 14.12 5.27
CA PHE A 238 25.31 15.38 4.76
C PHE A 238 24.48 16.12 5.81
N TYR A 239 24.33 17.43 5.61
CA TYR A 239 23.47 18.29 6.41
C TYR A 239 22.10 18.42 5.74
N LEU A 240 21.04 18.36 6.54
CA LEU A 240 19.66 18.57 6.13
C LEU A 240 19.02 19.65 7.01
N ALA A 241 18.59 20.73 6.37
CA ALA A 241 17.73 21.74 6.97
C ALA A 241 16.25 21.33 6.89
N ASP A 242 15.38 22.07 7.59
CA ASP A 242 13.92 21.95 7.54
C ASP A 242 13.36 20.55 7.90
N PHE A 243 14.12 19.77 8.67
CA PHE A 243 13.72 18.53 9.33
C PHE A 243 12.83 18.78 10.57
N GLU A 244 11.94 19.76 10.49
CA GLU A 244 11.03 20.17 11.57
C GLU A 244 10.02 19.07 11.90
N SER A 245 9.83 18.83 13.19
CA SER A 245 9.00 17.76 13.75
C SER A 245 7.75 18.28 14.47
N ASP A 246 7.70 19.57 14.79
CA ASP A 246 6.50 20.25 15.26
C ASP A 246 5.59 20.57 14.07
N ILE A 247 4.34 20.10 14.15
CA ILE A 247 3.37 20.29 13.06
C ILE A 247 2.94 21.75 12.92
N ASP A 248 2.98 22.52 14.00
CA ASP A 248 2.53 23.91 14.01
C ASP A 248 3.57 24.86 13.39
N GLU A 249 4.82 24.41 13.25
CA GLU A 249 5.92 25.14 12.61
C GLU A 249 6.06 24.79 11.11
N ILE A 250 5.28 23.84 10.61
CA ILE A 250 5.35 23.37 9.22
C ILE A 250 4.24 24.00 8.38
N ASP A 251 4.62 24.59 7.24
CA ASP A 251 3.65 24.97 6.22
C ASP A 251 3.05 23.71 5.58
N THR A 252 1.75 23.52 5.79
CA THR A 252 0.97 22.38 5.27
C THR A 252 0.00 22.77 4.16
N THR A 253 0.11 23.99 3.63
CA THR A 253 -0.81 24.53 2.62
C THR A 253 -0.88 23.67 1.35
N ASP A 254 0.28 23.18 0.89
CA ASP A 254 0.40 22.39 -0.34
C ASP A 254 0.37 20.87 -0.11
N TYR A 255 0.04 20.42 1.11
CA TYR A 255 0.00 18.99 1.41
C TYR A 255 -1.14 18.30 0.67
N LEU A 256 -0.81 17.23 -0.03
CA LEU A 256 -1.79 16.40 -0.72
C LEU A 256 -2.50 15.48 0.26
N LYS A 257 -3.80 15.31 0.07
CA LYS A 257 -4.59 14.32 0.79
C LYS A 257 -4.38 12.93 0.18
N GLY A 258 -3.93 11.98 0.98
CA GLY A 258 -3.86 10.57 0.61
C GLY A 258 -5.16 9.81 0.86
N PHE A 259 -5.12 8.49 0.69
CA PHE A 259 -6.28 7.61 0.83
C PHE A 259 -6.50 7.12 2.25
N ARG A 260 -5.48 7.20 3.13
CA ARG A 260 -5.53 6.65 4.48
C ARG A 260 -6.69 7.23 5.28
N ASP A 261 -7.37 6.33 5.97
CA ASP A 261 -8.46 6.60 6.91
C ASP A 261 -8.25 5.69 8.14
N PRO A 262 -8.78 6.02 9.33
CA PRO A 262 -8.66 5.15 10.49
C PRO A 262 -9.24 3.74 10.24
N SER A 263 -10.22 3.61 9.34
CA SER A 263 -10.72 2.30 8.88
C SER A 263 -9.99 1.83 7.62
N VAL A 264 -9.54 0.56 7.61
CA VAL A 264 -8.93 -0.05 6.42
C VAL A 264 -9.95 -0.12 5.29
N VAL A 265 -11.21 -0.48 5.58
CA VAL A 265 -12.29 -0.49 4.58
C VAL A 265 -12.46 0.89 3.92
N LYS A 266 -12.45 1.97 4.70
CA LYS A 266 -12.53 3.33 4.17
C LYS A 266 -11.28 3.71 3.37
N THR A 267 -10.09 3.33 3.82
CA THR A 267 -8.83 3.55 3.08
C THR A 267 -8.90 2.96 1.67
N PHE A 268 -9.27 1.68 1.56
CA PHE A 268 -9.43 1.02 0.27
C PHE A 268 -10.55 1.64 -0.56
N LYS A 269 -11.68 2.02 0.06
CA LYS A 269 -12.78 2.71 -0.62
C LYS A 269 -12.30 4.04 -1.23
N ASN A 270 -11.56 4.85 -0.48
CA ASN A 270 -11.00 6.12 -0.94
C ASN A 270 -10.05 5.93 -2.12
N ALA A 271 -9.27 4.85 -2.10
CA ALA A 271 -8.39 4.46 -3.21
C ALA A 271 -9.14 3.93 -4.45
N GLY A 272 -10.47 3.77 -4.40
CA GLY A 272 -11.28 3.30 -5.54
C GLY A 272 -11.51 1.80 -5.59
N TYR A 273 -11.28 1.07 -4.50
CA TYR A 273 -11.41 -0.39 -4.42
C TYR A 273 -12.77 -0.92 -4.89
N HIS A 274 -13.88 -0.30 -4.48
CA HIS A 274 -15.21 -0.77 -4.86
C HIS A 274 -15.49 -0.65 -6.35
N SER A 275 -15.01 0.42 -7.00
CA SER A 275 -15.15 0.59 -8.45
C SER A 275 -14.35 -0.47 -9.20
N TRP A 276 -13.11 -0.71 -8.75
CA TRP A 276 -12.27 -1.78 -9.30
C TRP A 276 -12.90 -3.17 -9.10
N LEU A 277 -13.34 -3.49 -7.88
CA LEU A 277 -13.94 -4.76 -7.53
C LEU A 277 -15.21 -5.03 -8.35
N PHE A 278 -16.04 -4.00 -8.53
CA PHE A 278 -17.24 -4.09 -9.35
C PHE A 278 -16.90 -4.43 -10.80
N LYS A 279 -15.99 -3.65 -11.41
CA LYS A 279 -15.56 -3.87 -12.81
C LYS A 279 -14.88 -5.22 -13.00
N LYS A 280 -14.10 -5.68 -12.01
CA LYS A 280 -13.29 -6.89 -12.11
C LYS A 280 -14.08 -8.17 -11.84
N TYR A 281 -15.01 -8.15 -10.88
CA TYR A 281 -15.71 -9.36 -10.40
C TYR A 281 -17.23 -9.22 -10.39
N LEU A 282 -17.77 -8.18 -9.76
CA LEU A 282 -19.20 -8.16 -9.40
C LEU A 282 -20.13 -7.87 -10.58
N TRP A 283 -19.67 -7.13 -11.59
CA TRP A 283 -20.46 -6.83 -12.79
C TRP A 283 -20.96 -8.11 -13.47
N TRP A 284 -20.06 -9.06 -13.71
CA TRP A 284 -20.39 -10.32 -14.37
C TRP A 284 -21.24 -11.23 -13.47
N GLN A 285 -20.96 -11.26 -12.16
CA GLN A 285 -21.76 -12.01 -11.20
C GLN A 285 -23.20 -11.48 -11.12
N GLY A 286 -23.36 -10.15 -11.11
CA GLY A 286 -24.65 -9.48 -11.16
C GLY A 286 -25.39 -9.74 -12.47
N LEU A 287 -24.71 -9.67 -13.61
CA LEU A 287 -25.31 -9.94 -14.92
C LEU A 287 -25.85 -11.38 -15.01
N ILE A 288 -25.05 -12.37 -14.58
CA ILE A 288 -25.47 -13.78 -14.55
C ILE A 288 -26.70 -13.95 -13.66
N ALA A 289 -26.73 -13.30 -12.50
CA ALA A 289 -27.87 -13.37 -11.60
C ALA A 289 -29.13 -12.73 -12.18
N ILE A 290 -29.02 -11.58 -12.85
CA ILE A 290 -30.14 -10.94 -13.54
C ILE A 290 -30.71 -11.88 -14.60
N VAL A 291 -29.86 -12.53 -15.39
CA VAL A 291 -30.29 -13.47 -16.43
C VAL A 291 -30.99 -14.69 -15.80
N LEU A 292 -30.39 -15.32 -14.79
CA LEU A 292 -30.95 -16.51 -14.15
C LEU A 292 -32.28 -16.23 -13.45
N VAL A 293 -32.34 -15.17 -12.63
CA VAL A 293 -33.58 -14.78 -11.94
C VAL A 293 -34.62 -14.29 -12.95
N GLY A 294 -34.20 -13.61 -14.03
CA GLY A 294 -35.06 -13.20 -15.13
C GLY A 294 -35.69 -14.39 -15.86
N ILE A 295 -34.92 -15.45 -16.14
CA ILE A 295 -35.44 -16.69 -16.75
C ILE A 295 -36.47 -17.35 -15.82
N VAL A 296 -36.15 -17.48 -14.52
CA VAL A 296 -37.06 -18.10 -13.55
C VAL A 296 -38.35 -17.28 -13.43
N THR A 297 -38.26 -15.97 -13.20
CA THR A 297 -39.44 -15.11 -13.06
C THR A 297 -40.25 -15.02 -14.35
N GLY A 298 -39.58 -14.99 -15.51
CA GLY A 298 -40.20 -15.00 -16.83
C GLY A 298 -40.98 -16.29 -17.11
N THR A 299 -40.45 -17.46 -16.74
CA THR A 299 -41.16 -18.73 -16.92
C THR A 299 -42.42 -18.81 -16.04
N PHE A 300 -42.35 -18.36 -14.78
CA PHE A 300 -43.54 -18.23 -13.92
C PHE A 300 -44.59 -17.27 -14.51
N TYR A 301 -44.18 -16.14 -15.06
CA TYR A 301 -45.10 -15.21 -15.72
C TYR A 301 -45.79 -15.86 -16.94
N LEU A 302 -45.04 -16.56 -17.78
CA LEU A 302 -45.59 -17.25 -18.96
C LEU A 302 -46.62 -18.32 -18.56
N VAL A 303 -46.30 -19.17 -17.57
CA VAL A 303 -47.24 -20.17 -17.04
C VAL A 303 -48.51 -19.50 -16.54
N TRP A 304 -48.38 -18.44 -15.73
CA TRP A 304 -49.53 -17.72 -15.19
C TRP A 304 -50.41 -17.09 -16.29
N THR A 305 -49.80 -16.48 -17.31
CA THR A 305 -50.57 -15.91 -18.43
C THR A 305 -51.29 -16.98 -19.25
N ALA A 306 -50.68 -18.16 -19.44
CA ALA A 306 -51.31 -19.29 -20.11
C ALA A 306 -52.51 -19.83 -19.32
N GLU A 307 -52.40 -19.92 -17.98
CA GLU A 307 -53.52 -20.30 -17.10
C GLU A 307 -54.66 -19.27 -17.13
N ASP A 308 -54.34 -17.97 -17.07
CA ASP A 308 -55.33 -16.87 -17.14
C ASP A 308 -56.07 -16.87 -18.50
N GLN A 309 -55.36 -17.17 -19.60
CA GLN A 309 -55.97 -17.35 -20.92
C GLN A 309 -56.88 -18.58 -20.98
N LYS A 310 -56.42 -19.74 -20.46
CA LYS A 310 -57.26 -20.94 -20.39
C LYS A 310 -58.53 -20.69 -19.58
N ALA A 311 -58.43 -20.09 -18.39
CA ALA A 311 -59.57 -19.76 -17.55
C ALA A 311 -60.59 -18.84 -18.26
N LYS A 312 -60.13 -17.80 -18.96
CA LYS A 312 -60.99 -16.90 -19.75
C LYS A 312 -61.70 -17.60 -20.90
N THR A 313 -61.01 -18.54 -21.55
CA THR A 313 -61.57 -19.32 -22.66
C THR A 313 -62.65 -20.27 -22.17
N THR A 314 -62.41 -20.95 -21.05
CA THR A 314 -63.40 -21.82 -20.39
C THR A 314 -64.64 -21.03 -19.95
N VAL A 315 -64.49 -19.87 -19.32
CA VAL A 315 -65.62 -19.02 -18.91
C VAL A 315 -66.44 -18.51 -20.11
N LYS A 316 -65.77 -18.11 -21.21
CA LYS A 316 -66.47 -17.74 -22.46
C LYS A 316 -67.25 -18.91 -23.05
N SER A 317 -66.69 -20.12 -23.03
CA SER A 317 -67.36 -21.32 -23.56
C SER A 317 -68.60 -21.70 -22.75
N ILE A 318 -68.57 -21.54 -21.42
CA ILE A 318 -69.71 -21.80 -20.53
C ILE A 318 -70.80 -20.74 -20.73
N LYS A 319 -70.43 -19.46 -20.88
CA LYS A 319 -71.40 -18.40 -21.21
C LYS A 319 -72.05 -18.55 -22.59
N LYS A 320 -71.37 -19.17 -23.56
CA LYS A 320 -71.94 -19.47 -24.89
C LYS A 320 -72.91 -20.67 -24.89
N LYS A 321 -72.88 -21.50 -23.83
CA LYS A 321 -73.73 -22.69 -23.68
C LYS A 321 -74.98 -22.45 -22.82
N LYS A 322 -75.14 -21.27 -22.22
CA LYS A 322 -76.37 -20.79 -21.57
C LYS A 322 -77.12 -19.88 -22.52
#